data_AF-A0A3L7ZZR2-F1
#
_entry.id   AF-A0A3L7ZZR2-F1
#
_cell.length_a   1.000
_cell.length_b   1.000
_cell.length_c   1.000
_cell.angle_alpha   90.00
_cell.angle_beta   90.00
_cell.angle_gamma   90.00
#
_symmetry.space_group_name_H-M   'P 1'
#
loop_
_entity.id
_entity.type
_entity.pdbx_description
1 polymer ?
#
loop_
_entity_poly.entity_id
_entity_poly.type
_entity_poly.pdbx_seq_one_letter_code
_entity_poly.pdbx_strand_id
1 'polypeptide(L)'
;MKGAIILPPGQKLPDNLTLESLEKMVHADRAERAYGIVTFCEYADEGGEAQTGSVGYGGLGVTGYSDRADTFTLDKNYPELHASLTRCAEKKWGAYFFDEKKFLYGLNDGTDTLAPFPMNTIHSNATPYPTSSAKSTMTVKFCHEDSRAAIEDADYVKLDFDPRKATLGLVEVLLVKVGTAGNEYKIIEKVGGFDLTSTYGQLIADNANLVAGATSAVSYDAEKETLTIATTGSAVPKLKAPKTLHEAGVSGIEQL
;
A
#
# COMPACT_ATOMS: atom_id res chain seq x y z
N MET A 1 -2.83 7.88 -15.37
CA MET A 1 -3.05 7.27 -14.04
C MET A 1 -2.55 8.19 -12.93
N LYS A 2 -3.11 8.09 -11.72
CA LYS A 2 -2.70 8.84 -10.52
C LYS A 2 -2.29 7.94 -9.35
N GLY A 3 -2.55 6.65 -9.45
CA GLY A 3 -2.10 5.65 -8.49
C GLY A 3 -2.60 4.26 -8.85
N ALA A 4 -2.32 3.33 -7.96
CA ALA A 4 -2.73 1.94 -8.02
C ALA A 4 -3.24 1.44 -6.65
N ILE A 5 -4.13 0.45 -6.69
CA ILE A 5 -4.53 -0.38 -5.55
C ILE A 5 -3.98 -1.76 -5.80
N ILE A 6 -3.20 -2.29 -4.86
CA ILE A 6 -2.54 -3.58 -4.92
C ILE A 6 -3.20 -4.51 -3.92
N LEU A 7 -3.57 -5.71 -4.37
CA LEU A 7 -4.18 -6.75 -3.56
C LEU A 7 -3.32 -8.02 -3.59
N PRO A 8 -3.38 -8.85 -2.53
CA PRO A 8 -2.86 -10.21 -2.57
C PRO A 8 -3.41 -11.01 -3.77
N PRO A 9 -2.66 -11.97 -4.33
CA PRO A 9 -3.10 -12.76 -5.48
C PRO A 9 -4.49 -13.39 -5.28
N GLY A 10 -5.33 -13.31 -6.32
CA GLY A 10 -6.67 -13.92 -6.33
C GLY A 10 -7.74 -13.13 -5.57
N GLN A 11 -7.40 -12.01 -4.95
CA GLN A 11 -8.38 -11.12 -4.30
C GLN A 11 -8.97 -10.12 -5.31
N LYS A 12 -10.23 -9.73 -5.09
CA LYS A 12 -10.91 -8.66 -5.83
C LYS A 12 -11.38 -7.56 -4.90
N LEU A 13 -11.59 -6.37 -5.46
CA LEU A 13 -12.35 -5.33 -4.78
C LEU A 13 -13.85 -5.73 -4.74
N PRO A 14 -14.58 -5.34 -3.69
CA PRO A 14 -16.02 -5.63 -3.58
C PRO A 14 -16.82 -4.88 -4.66
N ASP A 15 -17.92 -5.49 -5.11
CA ASP A 15 -18.81 -4.99 -6.17
C ASP A 15 -19.36 -3.59 -5.89
N ASN A 16 -19.73 -3.32 -4.64
CA ASN A 16 -20.18 -2.01 -4.16
C ASN A 16 -19.05 -1.29 -3.43
N LEU A 17 -17.92 -1.10 -4.11
CA LEU A 17 -16.78 -0.41 -3.54
C LEU A 17 -17.18 1.00 -3.11
N THR A 18 -17.03 1.28 -1.82
CA THR A 18 -17.15 2.60 -1.22
C THR A 18 -15.82 3.02 -0.58
N LEU A 19 -15.69 4.33 -0.30
CA LEU A 19 -14.54 4.88 0.43
C LEU A 19 -14.30 4.13 1.75
N GLU A 20 -15.35 3.93 2.53
CA GLU A 20 -15.29 3.23 3.83
C GLU A 20 -14.89 1.75 3.67
N SER A 21 -15.43 1.07 2.65
CA SER A 21 -15.07 -0.34 2.40
C SER A 21 -13.59 -0.48 2.00
N LEU A 22 -13.07 0.47 1.23
CA LEU A 22 -11.67 0.46 0.81
C LEU A 22 -10.74 0.82 1.98
N GLU A 23 -11.11 1.80 2.81
CA GLU A 23 -10.36 2.12 4.04
C GLU A 23 -10.28 0.92 5.00
N LYS A 24 -11.39 0.20 5.17
CA LYS A 24 -11.42 -1.05 5.94
C LYS A 24 -10.46 -2.10 5.39
N MET A 25 -10.40 -2.27 4.07
CA MET A 25 -9.46 -3.19 3.43
C MET A 25 -8.00 -2.75 3.63
N VAL A 26 -7.70 -1.46 3.63
CA VAL A 26 -6.33 -0.96 3.89
C VAL A 26 -5.88 -1.24 5.33
N HIS A 27 -6.81 -1.27 6.27
CA HIS A 27 -6.53 -1.59 7.68
C HIS A 27 -6.69 -3.07 8.02
N ALA A 28 -7.09 -3.91 7.05
CA ALA A 28 -7.29 -5.34 7.28
C ALA A 28 -5.99 -6.07 7.65
N ASP A 29 -6.12 -7.34 8.03
CA ASP A 29 -4.98 -8.23 8.20
C ASP A 29 -4.25 -8.42 6.86
N ARG A 30 -2.93 -8.63 6.91
CA ARG A 30 -2.06 -8.63 5.73
C ARG A 30 -2.49 -9.58 4.61
N ALA A 31 -3.19 -10.66 4.94
CA ALA A 31 -3.68 -11.62 3.95
C ALA A 31 -4.84 -11.09 3.09
N GLU A 32 -5.55 -10.08 3.57
CA GLU A 32 -6.74 -9.49 2.93
C GLU A 32 -6.55 -7.99 2.64
N ARG A 33 -5.37 -7.46 2.99
CA ARG A 33 -5.11 -6.02 2.97
C ARG A 33 -4.97 -5.47 1.56
N ALA A 34 -5.63 -4.33 1.32
CA ALA A 34 -5.36 -3.50 0.15
C ALA A 34 -4.20 -2.54 0.41
N TYR A 35 -3.34 -2.34 -0.58
CA TYR A 35 -2.20 -1.43 -0.51
C TYR A 35 -2.30 -0.36 -1.59
N GLY A 36 -2.20 0.91 -1.24
CA GLY A 36 -2.17 1.99 -2.22
C GLY A 36 -0.76 2.41 -2.61
N ILE A 37 -0.57 2.72 -3.89
CA ILE A 37 0.54 3.55 -4.35
C ILE A 37 -0.07 4.74 -5.07
N VAL A 38 0.25 5.95 -4.62
CA VAL A 38 -0.30 7.20 -5.16
C VAL A 38 0.80 8.05 -5.81
N THR A 39 0.43 9.25 -6.26
CA THR A 39 1.33 10.29 -6.80
C THR A 39 2.10 9.90 -8.05
N PHE A 40 1.48 9.07 -8.91
CA PHE A 40 2.00 8.83 -10.25
C PHE A 40 1.98 10.13 -11.08
N CYS A 41 3.14 10.46 -11.63
CA CYS A 41 3.39 11.67 -12.41
C CYS A 41 3.55 11.34 -13.90
N GLU A 42 4.33 10.31 -14.21
CA GLU A 42 4.66 9.93 -15.58
C GLU A 42 4.42 8.44 -15.78
N TYR A 43 4.21 8.06 -17.04
CA TYR A 43 4.01 6.69 -17.46
C TYR A 43 4.97 6.37 -18.60
N ALA A 44 5.57 5.18 -18.53
CA ALA A 44 6.33 4.59 -19.62
C ALA A 44 5.93 3.12 -19.74
N ASP A 45 5.58 2.70 -20.94
CA ASP A 45 5.38 1.31 -21.30
C ASP A 45 6.71 0.62 -21.59
N GLU A 46 6.75 -0.67 -21.32
CA GLU A 46 7.81 -1.56 -21.76
C GLU A 46 7.17 -2.83 -22.31
N GLY A 47 7.44 -3.13 -23.57
CA GLY A 47 6.99 -4.34 -24.22
C GLY A 47 5.47 -4.43 -24.44
N GLY A 48 4.94 -5.65 -24.54
CA GLY A 48 3.55 -5.91 -24.93
C GLY A 48 3.27 -5.77 -26.44
N GLU A 49 4.30 -5.71 -27.28
CA GLU A 49 4.14 -5.67 -28.73
C GLU A 49 3.93 -7.07 -29.32
N ALA A 50 3.18 -7.13 -30.43
CA ALA A 50 3.01 -8.36 -31.18
C ALA A 50 4.35 -8.79 -31.81
N GLN A 51 4.77 -10.00 -31.50
CA GLN A 51 5.90 -10.64 -32.17
C GLN A 51 5.41 -11.31 -33.44
N THR A 52 6.07 -11.01 -34.57
CA THR A 52 5.72 -11.59 -35.87
C THR A 52 6.80 -12.53 -36.37
N GLY A 53 6.40 -13.65 -36.94
CA GLY A 53 7.29 -14.64 -37.53
C GLY A 53 6.66 -15.36 -38.72
N SER A 54 7.49 -16.05 -39.50
CA SER A 54 7.04 -16.85 -40.63
C SER A 54 6.49 -18.20 -40.14
N VAL A 55 5.26 -18.55 -40.51
CA VAL A 55 4.68 -19.88 -40.23
C VAL A 55 4.72 -20.70 -41.52
N GLY A 56 5.73 -21.56 -41.64
CA GLY A 56 5.95 -22.38 -42.84
C GLY A 56 6.29 -21.53 -44.07
N TYR A 57 5.62 -21.79 -45.20
CA TYR A 57 5.77 -21.02 -46.45
C TYR A 57 4.78 -19.83 -46.56
N GLY A 58 4.03 -19.53 -45.50
CA GLY A 58 3.08 -18.42 -45.45
C GLY A 58 3.77 -17.06 -45.17
N GLY A 59 2.99 -15.98 -45.27
CA GLY A 59 3.43 -14.63 -44.88
C GLY A 59 3.64 -14.48 -43.37
N LEU A 60 4.10 -13.29 -42.95
CA LEU A 60 4.27 -12.97 -41.51
C LEU A 60 2.94 -13.08 -40.77
N GLY A 61 2.94 -13.83 -39.67
CA GLY A 61 1.82 -13.93 -38.72
C GLY A 61 2.27 -13.57 -37.31
N VAL A 62 1.32 -13.22 -36.44
CA VAL A 62 1.59 -12.99 -35.01
C VAL A 62 1.85 -14.33 -34.33
N THR A 63 3.02 -14.49 -33.71
CA THR A 63 3.45 -15.71 -33.02
C THR A 63 3.33 -15.61 -31.50
N GLY A 64 3.17 -14.40 -30.97
CA GLY A 64 3.05 -14.12 -29.54
C GLY A 64 3.10 -12.63 -29.26
N TYR A 65 3.16 -12.27 -27.99
CA TYR A 65 3.38 -10.91 -27.51
C TYR A 65 4.61 -10.89 -26.61
N SER A 66 5.39 -9.81 -26.66
CA SER A 66 6.49 -9.61 -25.70
C SER A 66 5.95 -9.41 -24.29
N ASP A 67 6.80 -9.64 -23.29
CA ASP A 67 6.49 -9.32 -21.89
C ASP A 67 6.08 -7.86 -21.77
N ARG A 68 5.08 -7.56 -20.93
CA ARG A 68 4.56 -6.21 -20.72
C ARG A 68 4.84 -5.76 -19.30
N ALA A 69 5.36 -4.56 -19.16
CA ALA A 69 5.43 -3.87 -17.89
C ALA A 69 5.00 -2.41 -18.02
N ASP A 70 4.21 -1.95 -17.05
CA ASP A 70 3.81 -0.56 -16.93
C ASP A 70 4.65 0.11 -15.83
N THR A 71 5.45 1.11 -16.20
CA THR A 71 6.31 1.83 -15.25
C THR A 71 5.74 3.22 -14.98
N PHE A 72 5.59 3.55 -13.70
CA PHE A 72 5.14 4.87 -13.26
C PHE A 72 6.23 5.57 -12.46
N THR A 73 6.52 6.82 -12.82
CA THR A 73 7.38 7.71 -12.03
C THR A 73 6.54 8.40 -10.96
N LEU A 74 7.01 8.42 -9.71
CA LEU A 74 6.39 9.14 -8.61
C LEU A 74 6.93 10.58 -8.51
N ASP A 75 6.17 11.44 -7.83
CA ASP A 75 6.52 12.85 -7.62
C ASP A 75 7.84 13.07 -6.85
N LYS A 76 8.23 12.09 -6.03
CA LYS A 76 9.50 12.07 -5.29
C LYS A 76 9.90 10.64 -4.94
N ASN A 77 11.07 10.49 -4.35
CA ASN A 77 11.49 9.23 -3.73
C ASN A 77 10.78 9.02 -2.37
N TYR A 78 10.22 7.84 -2.17
CA TYR A 78 9.59 7.37 -0.93
C TYR A 78 10.36 6.16 -0.39
N PRO A 79 11.37 6.36 0.49
CA PRO A 79 12.25 5.28 0.95
C PRO A 79 11.52 4.10 1.61
N GLU A 80 10.45 4.38 2.35
CA GLU A 80 9.60 3.40 3.03
C GLU A 80 8.83 2.51 2.04
N LEU A 81 8.31 3.11 0.97
CA LEU A 81 7.65 2.38 -0.12
C LEU A 81 8.66 1.57 -0.90
N HIS A 82 9.82 2.17 -1.24
CA HIS A 82 10.92 1.47 -1.92
C HIS A 82 11.35 0.22 -1.15
N ALA A 83 11.61 0.36 0.15
CA ALA A 83 12.00 -0.77 1.00
C ALA A 83 10.92 -1.87 1.06
N SER A 84 9.64 -1.47 1.07
CA SER A 84 8.52 -2.43 1.13
C SER A 84 8.35 -3.20 -0.18
N LEU A 85 8.45 -2.52 -1.33
CA LEU A 85 8.42 -3.14 -2.64
C LEU A 85 9.63 -4.05 -2.86
N THR A 86 10.83 -3.63 -2.46
CA THR A 86 12.04 -4.44 -2.56
C THR A 86 11.93 -5.74 -1.75
N ARG A 87 11.34 -5.71 -0.55
CA ARG A 87 11.05 -6.92 0.25
C ARG A 87 10.02 -7.85 -0.39
N CYS A 88 9.22 -7.35 -1.32
CA CYS A 88 8.13 -8.08 -1.95
C CYS A 88 8.33 -8.33 -3.45
N ALA A 89 9.52 -8.07 -3.98
CA ALA A 89 9.80 -8.12 -5.43
C ALA A 89 9.63 -9.52 -6.03
N GLU A 90 9.71 -10.59 -5.24
CA GLU A 90 9.50 -11.97 -5.72
C GLU A 90 8.07 -12.47 -5.51
N LYS A 91 7.14 -11.59 -5.12
CA LYS A 91 5.74 -11.95 -4.88
C LYS A 91 4.87 -11.52 -6.05
N LYS A 92 3.89 -12.37 -6.37
CA LYS A 92 2.77 -12.03 -7.23
C LYS A 92 1.79 -11.11 -6.51
N TRP A 93 1.07 -10.32 -7.29
CA TRP A 93 0.06 -9.37 -6.81
C TRP A 93 -1.08 -9.20 -7.82
N GLY A 94 -2.21 -8.66 -7.37
CA GLY A 94 -3.20 -8.05 -8.26
C GLY A 94 -3.07 -6.53 -8.20
N ALA A 95 -3.16 -5.84 -9.33
CA ALA A 95 -3.14 -4.38 -9.38
C ALA A 95 -4.38 -3.82 -10.10
N TYR A 96 -5.01 -2.83 -9.50
CA TYR A 96 -5.93 -1.91 -10.18
C TYR A 96 -5.23 -0.57 -10.34
N PHE A 97 -5.51 0.14 -11.43
CA PHE A 97 -5.06 1.52 -11.61
C PHE A 97 -6.23 2.48 -11.45
N PHE A 98 -5.97 3.71 -11.06
CA PHE A 98 -7.00 4.74 -11.08
C PHE A 98 -6.48 6.08 -11.59
N ASP A 99 -7.38 6.92 -12.10
CA ASP A 99 -7.05 8.24 -12.64
C ASP A 99 -7.66 9.40 -11.84
N GLU A 100 -7.43 10.63 -12.32
CA GLU A 100 -7.95 11.85 -11.68
C GLU A 100 -9.46 12.04 -11.84
N LYS A 101 -10.09 11.31 -12.77
CA LYS A 101 -11.53 11.35 -13.05
C LYS A 101 -12.28 10.24 -12.30
N LYS A 102 -11.60 9.54 -11.38
CA LYS A 102 -12.12 8.46 -10.54
C LYS A 102 -12.48 7.21 -11.33
N PHE A 103 -11.88 7.01 -12.50
CA PHE A 103 -11.96 5.72 -13.16
C PHE A 103 -11.01 4.74 -12.48
N LEU A 104 -11.52 3.56 -12.18
CA LEU A 104 -10.77 2.40 -11.74
C LEU A 104 -10.63 1.45 -12.94
N TYR A 105 -9.42 1.00 -13.20
CA TYR A 105 -9.04 0.16 -14.33
C TYR A 105 -8.57 -1.20 -13.84
N GLY A 106 -8.99 -2.25 -14.54
CA GLY A 106 -8.73 -3.66 -14.22
C GLY A 106 -9.10 -4.53 -15.42
N LEU A 107 -9.45 -5.78 -15.16
CA LEU A 107 -9.84 -6.75 -16.18
C LEU A 107 -11.31 -7.12 -16.09
N ASN A 108 -11.95 -7.24 -17.25
CA ASN A 108 -13.22 -7.93 -17.40
C ASN A 108 -12.94 -9.43 -17.54
N ASP A 109 -13.09 -10.17 -16.44
CA ASP A 109 -12.90 -11.62 -16.41
C ASP A 109 -14.21 -12.41 -16.62
N GLY A 110 -15.22 -11.75 -17.22
CA GLY A 110 -16.55 -12.33 -17.44
C GLY A 110 -17.45 -12.36 -16.21
N THR A 111 -17.03 -11.73 -15.11
CA THR A 111 -17.89 -11.50 -13.92
C THR A 111 -18.40 -10.06 -13.88
N ASP A 112 -19.37 -9.79 -13.00
CA ASP A 112 -19.94 -8.44 -12.83
C ASP A 112 -18.97 -7.44 -12.17
N THR A 113 -17.84 -7.93 -11.66
CA THR A 113 -16.88 -7.14 -10.88
C THR A 113 -15.50 -7.20 -11.49
N LEU A 114 -14.98 -6.00 -11.77
CA LEU A 114 -13.66 -5.77 -12.31
C LEU A 114 -12.61 -6.55 -11.51
N ALA A 115 -11.87 -7.43 -12.16
CA ALA A 115 -10.74 -8.14 -11.58
C ALA A 115 -9.48 -7.26 -11.60
N PRO A 116 -8.49 -7.47 -10.71
CA PRO A 116 -7.21 -6.79 -10.84
C PRO A 116 -6.44 -7.33 -12.05
N PHE A 117 -5.55 -6.53 -12.62
CA PHE A 117 -4.51 -7.04 -13.49
C PHE A 117 -3.59 -7.98 -12.68
N PRO A 118 -3.37 -9.23 -13.11
CA PRO A 118 -2.45 -10.15 -12.43
C PRO A 118 -1.00 -9.73 -12.72
N MET A 119 -0.26 -9.44 -11.66
CA MET A 119 1.15 -9.04 -11.71
C MET A 119 2.03 -10.21 -11.30
N ASN A 120 3.02 -10.53 -12.14
CA ASN A 120 4.06 -11.48 -11.77
C ASN A 120 4.98 -10.88 -10.69
N THR A 121 5.23 -9.58 -10.75
CA THR A 121 5.95 -8.82 -9.73
C THR A 121 5.61 -7.33 -9.80
N ILE A 122 5.71 -6.67 -8.65
CA ILE A 122 5.73 -5.20 -8.55
C ILE A 122 7.01 -4.83 -7.81
N HIS A 123 7.87 -4.05 -8.45
CA HIS A 123 9.13 -3.59 -7.85
C HIS A 123 9.36 -2.12 -8.14
N SER A 124 10.39 -1.55 -7.52
CA SER A 124 10.72 -0.14 -7.69
C SER A 124 12.21 0.07 -7.90
N ASN A 125 12.54 1.15 -8.58
CA ASN A 125 13.90 1.66 -8.69
C ASN A 125 13.91 3.10 -8.16
N ALA A 126 14.90 3.43 -7.34
CA ALA A 126 15.00 4.76 -6.74
C ALA A 126 16.33 5.41 -7.13
N THR A 127 16.27 6.72 -7.39
CA THR A 127 17.42 7.62 -7.34
C THR A 127 17.32 8.36 -6.00
N PRO A 128 17.91 7.84 -4.91
CA PRO A 128 17.59 8.28 -3.56
C PRO A 128 18.05 9.70 -3.26
N TYR A 129 19.20 10.11 -3.80
CA TYR A 129 19.77 11.43 -3.59
C TYR A 129 19.70 12.26 -4.88
N PRO A 130 19.37 13.56 -4.79
CA PRO A 130 19.42 14.42 -5.96
C PRO A 130 20.86 14.50 -6.49
N THR A 131 21.00 14.57 -7.81
CA THR A 131 22.27 14.87 -8.47
C THR A 131 22.28 16.32 -8.94
N SER A 132 23.42 16.80 -9.45
CA SER A 132 23.49 18.15 -10.04
C SER A 132 22.53 18.37 -11.21
N SER A 133 22.01 17.29 -11.81
CA SER A 133 21.20 17.33 -13.03
C SER A 133 19.79 16.74 -12.86
N ALA A 134 19.48 16.11 -11.72
CA ALA A 134 18.19 15.45 -11.51
C ALA A 134 17.76 15.47 -10.03
N LYS A 135 16.46 15.62 -9.79
CA LYS A 135 15.87 15.50 -8.46
C LYS A 135 15.87 14.02 -8.02
N SER A 136 15.78 13.82 -6.70
CA SER A 136 15.49 12.50 -6.14
C SER A 136 14.12 12.02 -6.64
N THR A 137 14.07 10.80 -7.16
CA THR A 137 12.88 10.23 -7.81
C THR A 137 12.81 8.73 -7.58
N MET A 138 11.63 8.14 -7.76
CA MET A 138 11.41 6.71 -7.74
C MET A 138 10.44 6.31 -8.85
N THR A 139 10.69 5.17 -9.46
CA THR A 139 9.75 4.51 -10.37
C THR A 139 9.21 3.24 -9.71
N VAL A 140 7.97 2.90 -10.01
CA VAL A 140 7.35 1.61 -9.66
C VAL A 140 6.96 0.93 -10.96
N LYS A 141 7.41 -0.31 -11.12
CA LYS A 141 7.20 -1.13 -12.31
C LYS A 141 6.26 -2.27 -11.99
N PHE A 142 5.19 -2.37 -12.77
CA PHE A 142 4.13 -3.37 -12.69
C PHE A 142 4.32 -4.36 -13.83
N CYS A 143 4.84 -5.55 -13.54
CA CYS A 143 5.10 -6.57 -14.56
C CYS A 143 3.89 -7.50 -14.67
N HIS A 144 3.22 -7.47 -15.82
CA HIS A 144 2.01 -8.27 -16.07
C HIS A 144 2.34 -9.76 -16.17
N GLU A 145 1.44 -10.61 -15.67
CA GLU A 145 1.56 -12.06 -15.84
C GLU A 145 1.19 -12.50 -17.27
N ASP A 146 0.24 -11.82 -17.90
CA ASP A 146 -0.17 -12.06 -19.28
C ASP A 146 -0.36 -10.72 -20.02
N SER A 147 0.59 -10.42 -20.92
CA SER A 147 0.58 -9.19 -21.72
C SER A 147 -0.65 -9.06 -22.60
N ARG A 148 -1.19 -10.18 -23.10
CA ARG A 148 -2.31 -10.18 -24.05
C ARG A 148 -3.62 -9.95 -23.32
N ALA A 149 -3.86 -10.68 -22.24
CA ALA A 149 -5.04 -10.48 -21.40
C ALA A 149 -5.09 -9.05 -20.83
N ALA A 150 -3.93 -8.51 -20.44
CA ALA A 150 -3.81 -7.11 -20.00
C ALA A 150 -4.23 -6.07 -21.05
N ILE A 151 -4.28 -6.43 -22.33
CA ILE A 151 -4.68 -5.55 -23.43
C ILE A 151 -6.11 -5.85 -23.88
N GLU A 152 -6.43 -7.12 -24.12
CA GLU A 152 -7.72 -7.55 -24.68
C GLU A 152 -8.86 -7.44 -23.67
N ASP A 153 -8.60 -7.74 -22.39
CA ASP A 153 -9.62 -7.82 -21.35
C ASP A 153 -9.64 -6.57 -20.45
N ALA A 154 -8.85 -5.54 -20.78
CA ALA A 154 -8.80 -4.30 -20.01
C ALA A 154 -10.15 -3.57 -20.02
N ASP A 155 -10.66 -3.24 -18.83
CA ASP A 155 -11.93 -2.55 -18.65
C ASP A 155 -11.84 -1.52 -17.50
N TYR A 156 -12.88 -0.71 -17.35
CA TYR A 156 -12.92 0.36 -16.35
C TYR A 156 -14.32 0.63 -15.80
N VAL A 157 -14.36 1.03 -14.53
CA VAL A 157 -15.57 1.48 -13.84
C VAL A 157 -15.35 2.86 -13.25
N LYS A 158 -16.39 3.70 -13.23
CA LYS A 158 -16.32 5.01 -12.58
C LYS A 158 -16.74 4.90 -11.12
N LEU A 159 -15.88 5.36 -10.22
CA LEU A 159 -16.17 5.47 -8.80
C LEU A 159 -16.83 6.82 -8.48
N ASP A 160 -17.64 6.84 -7.43
CA ASP A 160 -18.25 8.06 -6.89
C ASP A 160 -17.30 8.83 -5.97
N PHE A 161 -16.33 8.14 -5.35
CA PHE A 161 -15.27 8.72 -4.51
C PHE A 161 -13.90 8.78 -5.20
N ASP A 162 -12.96 9.48 -4.58
CA ASP A 162 -11.56 9.54 -5.01
C ASP A 162 -10.74 8.48 -4.25
N PRO A 163 -10.23 7.43 -4.93
CA PRO A 163 -9.50 6.34 -4.27
C PRO A 163 -8.31 6.80 -3.45
N ARG A 164 -7.65 7.90 -3.85
CA ARG A 164 -6.47 8.43 -3.15
C ARG A 164 -6.73 8.76 -1.68
N LYS A 165 -7.99 9.04 -1.32
CA LYS A 165 -8.38 9.36 0.05
C LYS A 165 -8.40 8.13 0.95
N ALA A 166 -8.71 6.96 0.39
CA ALA A 166 -8.87 5.71 1.11
C ALA A 166 -7.62 4.81 1.06
N THR A 167 -6.74 5.02 0.07
CA THR A 167 -5.61 4.13 -0.23
C THR A 167 -4.30 4.55 0.41
N LEU A 168 -4.31 5.58 1.28
CA LEU A 168 -3.13 5.95 2.04
C LEU A 168 -2.72 4.77 2.94
N GLY A 169 -1.52 4.25 2.72
CA GLY A 169 -1.00 3.09 3.43
C GLY A 169 -0.78 3.35 4.92
N LEU A 170 -0.48 2.28 5.65
CA LEU A 170 -0.16 2.35 7.08
C LEU A 170 1.31 2.71 7.29
N VAL A 171 1.57 3.66 8.18
CA VAL A 171 2.93 4.01 8.62
C VAL A 171 3.37 3.03 9.71
N GLU A 172 4.55 2.44 9.54
CA GLU A 172 5.11 1.56 10.56
C GLU A 172 5.64 2.38 11.76
N VAL A 173 5.13 2.10 12.95
CA VAL A 173 5.47 2.77 14.21
C VAL A 173 5.99 1.80 15.26
N LEU A 174 6.69 2.35 16.25
CA LEU A 174 7.19 1.66 17.43
C LEU A 174 6.67 2.36 18.68
N LEU A 175 6.19 1.57 19.63
CA LEU A 175 5.93 2.03 20.98
C LEU A 175 7.25 1.98 21.77
N VAL A 176 7.91 3.13 21.90
CA VAL A 176 9.26 3.26 22.48
C VAL A 176 9.17 3.73 23.92
N LYS A 177 9.81 3.01 24.84
CA LYS A 177 9.86 3.39 26.26
C LYS A 177 10.74 4.62 26.46
N VAL A 178 10.27 5.57 27.26
CA VAL A 178 11.04 6.75 27.67
C VAL A 178 11.93 6.35 28.84
N GLY A 179 13.24 6.33 28.61
CA GLY A 179 14.23 5.95 29.62
C GLY A 179 14.25 4.45 29.94
N THR A 180 15.02 4.08 30.97
CA THR A 180 15.24 2.69 31.41
C THR A 180 14.37 2.30 32.61
N ALA A 181 13.72 3.26 33.26
CA ALA A 181 12.83 3.08 34.39
C ALA A 181 11.51 3.84 34.16
N GLY A 182 10.43 3.42 34.83
CA GLY A 182 9.10 4.02 34.67
C GLY A 182 8.24 3.32 33.62
N ASN A 183 7.12 3.96 33.25
CA ASN A 183 6.06 3.39 32.40
C ASN A 183 5.64 4.35 31.28
N GLU A 184 6.49 5.32 30.96
CA GLU A 184 6.25 6.30 29.91
C GLU A 184 6.73 5.76 28.55
N TYR A 185 5.95 6.01 27.52
CA TYR A 185 6.17 5.56 26.14
C TYR A 185 5.85 6.68 25.15
N LYS A 186 6.46 6.59 23.97
CA LYS A 186 6.18 7.42 22.80
C LYS A 186 5.86 6.55 21.60
N ILE A 187 5.05 7.06 20.67
CA ILE A 187 4.74 6.43 19.39
C ILE A 187 5.66 7.07 18.34
N ILE A 188 6.67 6.32 17.90
CA ILE A 188 7.70 6.84 17.01
C ILE A 188 7.62 6.13 15.65
N GLU A 189 7.68 6.86 14.55
CA GLU A 189 7.83 6.27 13.22
C GLU A 189 9.11 5.45 13.14
N LYS A 190 9.01 4.20 12.68
CA LYS A 190 10.18 3.33 12.58
C LYS A 190 11.21 3.83 11.57
N VAL A 191 10.73 4.43 10.48
CA VAL A 191 11.56 5.08 9.46
C VAL A 191 11.39 6.58 9.62
N GLY A 192 12.49 7.34 9.72
CA GLY A 192 12.46 8.79 9.93
C GLY A 192 12.46 9.21 11.40
N GLY A 193 11.90 8.40 12.31
CA GLY A 193 11.97 8.64 13.76
C GLY A 193 11.07 9.79 14.24
N PHE A 194 10.07 10.18 13.45
CA PHE A 194 9.16 11.25 13.81
C PHE A 194 8.28 10.83 15.01
N ASP A 195 8.06 11.76 15.93
CA ASP A 195 7.23 11.53 17.11
C ASP A 195 5.76 11.79 16.77
N LEU A 196 4.97 10.71 16.77
CA LEU A 196 3.53 10.73 16.49
C LEU A 196 2.69 10.69 17.77
N THR A 197 3.31 10.84 18.94
CA THR A 197 2.62 10.71 20.23
C THR A 197 1.56 11.79 20.41
N SER A 198 1.77 13.01 19.91
CA SER A 198 0.76 14.08 19.95
C SER A 198 -0.46 13.79 19.07
N THR A 199 -0.26 13.10 17.95
CA THR A 199 -1.33 12.72 17.02
C THR A 199 -2.20 11.60 17.56
N TYR A 200 -1.59 10.55 18.12
CA TYR A 200 -2.30 9.32 18.51
C TYR A 200 -2.46 9.13 20.02
N GLY A 201 -1.72 9.87 20.85
CA GLY A 201 -1.66 9.67 22.29
C GLY A 201 -3.03 9.69 22.95
N GLN A 202 -3.84 10.73 22.69
CA GLN A 202 -5.18 10.80 23.26
C GLN A 202 -6.09 9.67 22.74
N LEU A 203 -6.06 9.38 21.44
CA LEU A 203 -6.89 8.33 20.85
C LEU A 203 -6.59 6.94 21.45
N ILE A 204 -5.31 6.68 21.74
CA ILE A 204 -4.89 5.44 22.40
C ILE A 204 -5.26 5.43 23.89
N ALA A 205 -5.19 6.58 24.58
CA ALA A 205 -5.59 6.71 25.98
C ALA A 205 -7.11 6.56 26.18
N ASP A 206 -7.91 7.04 25.23
CA ASP A 206 -9.38 6.90 25.24
C ASP A 206 -9.83 5.44 25.20
N ASN A 207 -8.96 4.53 24.71
CA ASN A 207 -9.23 3.10 24.69
C ASN A 207 -7.96 2.28 25.00
N ALA A 208 -7.72 2.03 26.29
CA ALA A 208 -6.59 1.22 26.75
C ALA A 208 -6.53 -0.20 26.14
N ASN A 209 -7.65 -0.74 25.63
CA ASN A 209 -7.67 -2.04 24.96
C ASN A 209 -6.94 -2.05 23.62
N LEU A 210 -6.54 -0.89 23.08
CA LEU A 210 -5.74 -0.78 21.86
C LEU A 210 -4.27 -1.14 22.06
N VAL A 211 -3.84 -1.32 23.32
CA VAL A 211 -2.49 -1.73 23.69
C VAL A 211 -2.53 -3.18 24.23
N ALA A 212 -1.88 -4.10 23.53
CA ALA A 212 -1.61 -5.45 23.98
C ALA A 212 -0.51 -5.49 25.05
N GLY A 213 -0.38 -6.62 25.76
CA GLY A 213 0.67 -6.83 26.77
C GLY A 213 0.19 -6.68 28.23
N ALA A 214 -1.02 -7.17 28.53
CA ALA A 214 -1.63 -7.14 29.88
C ALA A 214 -1.78 -5.71 30.45
N THR A 215 -2.04 -4.75 29.58
CA THR A 215 -2.31 -3.36 29.91
C THR A 215 -3.55 -3.23 30.79
N SER A 216 -3.41 -2.52 31.91
CA SER A 216 -4.48 -2.24 32.88
C SER A 216 -5.01 -0.81 32.76
N ALA A 217 -4.16 0.14 32.37
CA ALA A 217 -4.53 1.52 32.14
C ALA A 217 -3.56 2.18 31.15
N VAL A 218 -4.07 3.15 30.41
CA VAL A 218 -3.29 4.02 29.54
C VAL A 218 -3.76 5.46 29.79
N SER A 219 -2.81 6.38 29.93
CA SER A 219 -3.10 7.81 30.02
C SER A 219 -2.12 8.61 29.17
N TYR A 220 -2.59 9.70 28.61
CA TYR A 220 -1.78 10.61 27.80
C TYR A 220 -1.46 11.89 28.57
N ASP A 221 -0.19 12.27 28.60
CA ASP A 221 0.30 13.55 29.13
C ASP A 221 0.59 14.47 27.94
N ALA A 222 -0.28 15.45 27.71
CA ALA A 222 -0.18 16.37 26.58
C ALA A 222 0.98 17.37 26.71
N GLU A 223 1.44 17.67 27.93
CA GLU A 223 2.56 18.60 28.14
C GLU A 223 3.90 17.92 27.84
N LYS A 224 4.03 16.64 28.18
CA LYS A 224 5.24 15.85 27.93
C LYS A 224 5.23 15.11 26.59
N GLU A 225 4.07 15.03 25.96
CA GLU A 225 3.80 14.18 24.80
C GLU A 225 4.21 12.72 25.06
N THR A 226 3.72 12.15 26.17
CA THR A 226 4.01 10.77 26.55
C THR A 226 2.73 9.99 26.90
N LEU A 227 2.76 8.69 26.62
CA LEU A 227 1.79 7.72 27.09
C LEU A 227 2.31 7.03 28.34
N THR A 228 1.59 7.12 29.44
CA THR A 228 1.83 6.25 30.59
C THR A 228 1.02 4.97 30.42
N ILE A 229 1.69 3.82 30.37
CA ILE A 229 1.08 2.51 30.13
C ILE A 229 1.35 1.61 31.32
N ALA A 230 0.31 1.35 32.11
CA ALA A 230 0.40 0.45 33.25
C ALA A 230 0.15 -1.00 32.81
N THR A 231 1.15 -1.86 32.90
CA THR A 231 1.01 -3.30 32.61
C THR A 231 0.90 -4.12 33.89
N THR A 232 0.15 -5.21 33.82
CA THR A 232 0.15 -6.25 34.84
C THR A 232 1.08 -7.38 34.38
N GLY A 233 2.18 -7.59 35.10
CA GLY A 233 3.19 -8.60 34.75
C GLY A 233 4.31 -8.08 33.84
N SER A 234 5.01 -8.99 33.15
CA SER A 234 6.27 -8.72 32.46
C SER A 234 6.15 -8.53 30.93
N ALA A 235 4.94 -8.54 30.39
CA ALA A 235 4.73 -8.39 28.95
C ALA A 235 5.08 -6.96 28.49
N VAL A 236 5.74 -6.85 27.34
CA VAL A 236 6.09 -5.55 26.74
C VAL A 236 4.85 -5.01 26.00
N PRO A 237 4.38 -3.79 26.32
CA PRO A 237 3.31 -3.12 25.60
C PRO A 237 3.55 -3.08 24.09
N LYS A 238 2.50 -3.33 23.31
CA LYS A 238 2.49 -3.16 21.85
C LYS A 238 1.11 -2.70 21.39
N LEU A 239 1.03 -1.91 20.32
CA LEU A 239 -0.24 -1.61 19.67
C LEU A 239 -0.85 -2.89 19.09
N LYS A 240 -2.19 -2.99 19.12
CA LYS A 240 -2.93 -4.06 18.46
C LYS A 240 -2.90 -3.91 16.93
N ALA A 241 -3.42 -4.93 16.24
CA ALA A 241 -3.49 -4.95 14.79
C ALA A 241 -4.27 -3.74 14.22
N PRO A 242 -3.89 -3.24 13.03
CA PRO A 242 -4.51 -2.06 12.43
C PRO A 242 -6.02 -2.13 12.30
N LYS A 243 -6.57 -3.32 12.05
CA LYS A 243 -8.02 -3.56 12.02
C LYS A 243 -8.70 -3.15 13.32
N THR A 244 -8.16 -3.60 14.45
CA THR A 244 -8.67 -3.26 15.79
C THR A 244 -8.47 -1.78 16.12
N LEU A 245 -7.36 -1.18 15.67
CA LEU A 245 -7.13 0.25 15.83
C LEU A 245 -8.18 1.06 15.05
N HIS A 246 -8.41 0.69 13.79
CA HIS A 246 -9.34 1.38 12.89
C HIS A 246 -10.78 1.32 13.38
N GLU A 247 -11.24 0.18 13.89
CA GLU A 247 -12.55 0.02 14.52
C GLU A 247 -12.76 0.98 15.72
N ALA A 248 -11.67 1.41 16.37
CA ALA A 248 -11.69 2.37 17.47
C ALA A 248 -11.34 3.81 17.03
N GLY A 249 -11.30 4.09 15.71
CA GLY A 249 -11.03 5.42 15.17
C GLY A 249 -9.55 5.78 15.05
N VAL A 250 -8.62 4.85 15.30
CA VAL A 250 -7.18 5.04 15.10
C VAL A 250 -6.78 4.45 13.74
N SER A 251 -6.48 5.33 12.79
CA SER A 251 -6.15 4.93 11.40
C SER A 251 -4.74 5.37 11.01
N GLY A 252 -4.16 4.72 10.00
CA GLY A 252 -2.91 5.17 9.36
C GLY A 252 -1.61 4.70 10.01
N ILE A 253 -1.66 3.83 11.03
CA ILE A 253 -0.46 3.28 11.67
C ILE A 253 -0.52 1.75 11.83
N GLU A 254 0.65 1.11 11.85
CA GLU A 254 0.82 -0.28 12.26
C GLU A 254 2.09 -0.48 13.09
N GLN A 255 2.08 -1.44 14.01
CA GLN A 255 3.28 -1.89 14.71
C GLN A 255 3.53 -3.38 14.37
N LEU A 256 4.76 -3.69 13.93
CA LEU A 256 5.19 -5.06 13.58
C LEU A 256 5.99 -5.76 14.70
#